data_AF-A0A379G7Q0-F1
#
_entry.id   AF-A0A379G7Q0-F1
#
_cell.length_a   1.000
_cell.length_b   1.000
_cell.length_c   1.000
_cell.angle_alpha   90.00
_cell.angle_beta   90.00
_cell.angle_gamma   90.00
#
_symmetry.space_group_name_H-M   'P 1'
#
loop_
_entity.id
_entity.type
_entity.pdbx_description
1 polymer ?
#
loop_
_entity_poly.entity_id
_entity_poly.type
_entity_poly.pdbx_seq_one_letter_code
_entity_poly.pdbx_strand_id
1 'polypeptide(L)'
;MKSLGVIETYGLTSAIQAADAACKAASVEIAGYRKIGSGLVSVYFQGEISAVRTAVDHGASVISHQDLLKGTLVIARPDESVIAKLLSVTHESSESAQRIEKTEIVTPIVAQAESVMTEEKVEQRKGKKS
;
A
#
# COMPACT_ATOMS: atom_id res chain seq x y z
N MET A 1 -6.20 29.50 6.19
CA MET A 1 -6.96 28.29 6.60
C MET A 1 -6.94 27.34 5.41
N LYS A 2 -6.42 26.12 5.58
CA LYS A 2 -6.24 25.17 4.46
C LYS A 2 -7.56 24.40 4.22
N SER A 3 -7.89 24.13 2.97
CA SER A 3 -8.98 23.23 2.58
C SER A 3 -8.61 21.78 2.88
N LEU A 4 -9.62 20.90 2.98
CA LEU A 4 -9.44 19.46 3.20
C LEU A 4 -9.92 18.67 1.98
N GLY A 5 -9.08 17.76 1.51
CA GLY A 5 -9.44 16.74 0.52
C GLY A 5 -9.35 15.35 1.14
N VAL A 6 -10.22 14.44 0.73
CA VAL A 6 -10.21 13.03 1.15
C VAL A 6 -10.42 12.14 -0.06
N ILE A 7 -9.61 11.08 -0.14
CA ILE A 7 -9.84 9.95 -1.04
C ILE A 7 -9.91 8.69 -0.19
N GLU A 8 -11.02 7.96 -0.28
CA GLU A 8 -11.21 6.67 0.39
C GLU A 8 -11.19 5.53 -0.61
N THR A 9 -10.41 4.50 -0.32
CA THR A 9 -10.27 3.32 -1.17
C THR A 9 -10.38 2.02 -0.38
N TYR A 10 -10.67 0.94 -1.10
CA TYR A 10 -10.30 -0.41 -0.65
C TYR A 10 -8.82 -0.66 -0.93
N GLY A 11 -8.13 -1.12 0.11
CA GLY A 11 -6.72 -1.47 0.08
C GLY A 11 -5.80 -0.25 0.23
N LEU A 12 -4.68 -0.46 0.92
CA LEU A 12 -3.66 0.56 1.11
C LEU A 12 -2.90 0.88 -0.18
N THR A 13 -2.71 -0.10 -1.07
CA THR A 13 -2.01 0.10 -2.34
C THR A 13 -2.73 1.11 -3.23
N SER A 14 -4.06 1.00 -3.35
CA SER A 14 -4.90 1.94 -4.11
C SER A 14 -4.82 3.35 -3.52
N ALA A 15 -4.84 3.46 -2.18
CA ALA A 15 -4.70 4.73 -1.47
C ALA A 15 -3.33 5.38 -1.74
N ILE A 16 -2.24 4.60 -1.73
CA ILE A 16 -0.89 5.11 -2.03
C ILE A 16 -0.79 5.59 -3.48
N GLN A 17 -1.35 4.82 -4.44
CA GLN A 17 -1.36 5.21 -5.85
C GLN A 17 -2.14 6.52 -6.05
N ALA A 18 -3.32 6.64 -5.45
CA ALA A 18 -4.13 7.84 -5.50
C ALA A 18 -3.40 9.04 -4.87
N ALA A 19 -2.71 8.84 -3.75
CA ALA A 19 -1.95 9.89 -3.07
C ALA A 19 -0.76 10.39 -3.88
N ASP A 20 0.01 9.49 -4.50
CA ASP A 20 1.11 9.85 -5.39
C ASP A 20 0.61 10.68 -6.60
N ALA A 21 -0.47 10.23 -7.23
CA ALA A 21 -1.08 10.94 -8.34
C ALA A 21 -1.67 12.31 -7.93
N ALA A 22 -2.26 12.40 -6.75
CA ALA A 22 -2.81 13.65 -6.21
C ALA A 22 -1.71 14.70 -5.97
N CYS A 23 -0.62 14.30 -5.30
CA CYS A 23 0.51 15.20 -5.02
C CYS A 23 1.27 15.64 -6.28
N LYS A 24 1.26 14.83 -7.35
CA LYS A 24 1.83 15.20 -8.66
C LYS A 24 0.94 16.17 -9.43
N ALA A 25 -0.36 16.14 -9.23
CA ALA A 25 -1.31 16.96 -9.97
C ALA A 25 -1.40 18.40 -9.48
N ALA A 26 -1.20 18.63 -8.17
CA ALA A 26 -1.29 19.95 -7.58
C ALA A 26 -0.45 20.07 -6.29
N SER A 27 -0.18 21.31 -5.89
CA SER A 27 0.52 21.60 -4.64
C SER A 27 -0.40 21.37 -3.44
N VAL A 28 -0.36 20.16 -2.89
CA VAL A 28 -1.07 19.74 -1.68
C VAL A 28 -0.13 18.97 -0.75
N GLU A 29 -0.42 19.00 0.55
CA GLU A 29 0.28 18.23 1.58
C GLU A 29 -0.59 17.06 2.02
N ILE A 30 0.01 15.87 2.20
CA ILE A 30 -0.68 14.74 2.82
C ILE A 30 -0.70 15.00 4.34
N ALA A 31 -1.88 15.31 4.87
CA ALA A 31 -2.05 15.54 6.29
C ALA A 31 -2.03 14.24 7.11
N GLY A 32 -2.37 13.12 6.48
CA GLY A 32 -2.31 11.79 7.10
C GLY A 32 -3.14 10.78 6.33
N TYR A 33 -3.22 9.57 6.87
CA TYR A 33 -4.11 8.53 6.37
C TYR A 33 -4.74 7.77 7.54
N ARG A 34 -5.86 7.10 7.27
CA ARG A 34 -6.64 6.38 8.26
C ARG A 34 -7.05 5.02 7.75
N LYS A 35 -6.97 4.01 8.61
CA LYS A 35 -7.51 2.67 8.38
C LYS A 35 -8.61 2.43 9.40
N ILE A 36 -9.83 2.14 8.94
CA ILE A 36 -10.98 1.92 9.83
C ILE A 36 -11.39 0.44 9.95
N GLY A 37 -10.72 -0.44 9.21
CA GLY A 37 -11.04 -1.87 9.14
C GLY A 37 -11.64 -2.27 7.79
N SER A 38 -11.88 -3.57 7.58
CA SER A 38 -12.50 -4.11 6.35
C SER A 38 -11.81 -3.68 5.05
N GLY A 39 -10.50 -3.42 5.11
CA GLY A 39 -9.72 -2.93 3.97
C GLY A 39 -9.96 -1.48 3.57
N LEU A 40 -10.75 -0.70 4.32
CA LEU A 40 -11.00 0.71 4.04
C LEU A 40 -9.83 1.59 4.50
N VAL A 41 -9.36 2.42 3.57
CA VAL A 41 -8.26 3.36 3.79
C VAL A 41 -8.64 4.72 3.25
N SER A 42 -8.56 5.75 4.09
CA SER A 42 -8.75 7.15 3.71
C SER A 42 -7.44 7.91 3.76
N VAL A 43 -7.15 8.74 2.75
CA VAL A 43 -6.00 9.66 2.73
C VAL A 43 -6.50 11.10 2.76
N TYR A 44 -5.87 11.93 3.57
CA TYR A 44 -6.25 13.33 3.78
C TYR A 44 -5.22 14.28 3.15
N PHE A 45 -5.71 15.26 2.41
CA PHE A 45 -4.91 16.29 1.74
C PHE A 45 -5.26 17.67 2.27
N GLN A 46 -4.28 18.55 2.40
CA GLN A 46 -4.47 19.95 2.75
C GLN A 46 -3.77 20.89 1.76
N GLY A 47 -4.39 22.03 1.49
CA GLY A 47 -3.84 23.05 0.58
C GLY A 47 -4.87 24.14 0.25
N GLU A 48 -4.61 24.88 -0.81
CA GLU A 48 -5.58 25.81 -1.39
C GLU A 48 -6.74 25.04 -2.05
N ILE A 49 -7.94 25.61 -2.06
CA ILE A 49 -9.16 24.91 -2.53
C ILE A 49 -9.05 24.40 -3.97
N SER A 50 -8.45 25.19 -4.87
CA SER A 50 -8.25 24.81 -6.27
C SER A 50 -7.24 23.67 -6.41
N ALA A 51 -6.17 23.69 -5.61
CA ALA A 51 -5.16 22.64 -5.58
C ALA A 51 -5.75 21.33 -5.02
N VAL A 52 -6.48 21.40 -3.90
CA VAL A 52 -7.14 20.25 -3.29
C VAL A 52 -8.14 19.60 -4.23
N ARG A 53 -8.97 20.39 -4.94
CA ARG A 53 -9.94 19.85 -5.91
C ARG A 53 -9.24 19.13 -7.05
N THR A 54 -8.23 19.77 -7.65
CA THR A 54 -7.42 19.16 -8.73
C THR A 54 -6.74 17.87 -8.28
N ALA A 55 -6.15 17.88 -7.08
CA ALA A 55 -5.48 16.72 -6.51
C ALA A 55 -6.43 15.54 -6.29
N VAL A 56 -7.62 15.80 -5.71
CA VAL A 56 -8.63 14.76 -5.45
C VAL A 56 -9.20 14.20 -6.76
N ASP A 57 -9.53 15.06 -7.72
CA ASP A 57 -10.08 14.64 -9.01
C ASP A 57 -9.08 13.77 -9.79
N HIS A 58 -7.81 14.20 -9.86
CA HIS A 58 -6.76 13.42 -10.52
C HIS A 58 -6.42 12.13 -9.76
N GLY A 59 -6.28 12.19 -8.44
CA GLY A 59 -5.98 11.03 -7.58
C GLY A 59 -7.07 9.96 -7.65
N ALA A 60 -8.33 10.34 -7.77
CA ALA A 60 -9.43 9.39 -7.99
C ALA A 60 -9.40 8.78 -9.40
N SER A 61 -9.03 9.55 -10.42
CA SER A 61 -9.04 9.12 -11.82
C SER A 61 -8.01 8.02 -12.16
N VAL A 62 -6.91 7.92 -11.40
CA VAL A 62 -5.86 6.92 -11.66
C VAL A 62 -6.17 5.53 -11.09
N ILE A 63 -7.24 5.41 -10.30
CA ILE A 63 -7.63 4.13 -9.69
C ILE A 63 -8.29 3.27 -10.78
N SER A 64 -7.57 2.26 -11.26
CA SER A 64 -7.97 1.46 -12.44
C SER A 64 -9.28 0.70 -12.27
N HIS A 65 -9.59 0.25 -11.04
CA HIS A 65 -10.80 -0.50 -10.74
C HIS A 65 -11.73 0.36 -9.93
N GLN A 66 -12.89 0.67 -10.49
CA GLN A 66 -13.86 1.57 -9.86
C GLN A 66 -14.38 1.02 -8.52
N ASP A 67 -14.39 -0.31 -8.35
CA ASP A 67 -14.73 -0.97 -7.09
C ASP A 67 -13.75 -0.68 -5.95
N LEU A 68 -12.52 -0.24 -6.25
CA LEU A 68 -11.53 0.14 -5.26
C LEU A 68 -11.73 1.57 -4.74
N LEU A 69 -12.35 2.47 -5.51
CA LEU A 69 -12.68 3.80 -5.03
C LEU A 69 -13.99 3.76 -4.24
N LYS A 70 -13.97 4.19 -2.98
CA LYS A 70 -15.16 4.21 -2.11
C LYS A 70 -15.80 5.59 -2.05
N GLY A 71 -14.98 6.63 -2.02
CA GLY A 71 -15.49 7.99 -1.94
C GLY A 71 -14.41 9.04 -2.11
N THR A 72 -14.85 10.24 -2.46
CA THR A 72 -14.04 11.46 -2.48
C THR A 72 -14.80 12.57 -1.77
N LEU A 73 -14.07 13.49 -1.15
CA LEU A 73 -14.64 14.64 -0.45
C LEU A 73 -13.70 15.83 -0.55
N VAL A 74 -14.27 17.02 -0.80
CA VAL A 74 -13.54 18.29 -0.76
C VAL A 74 -14.33 19.27 0.09
N ILE A 75 -13.67 19.82 1.11
CA ILE A 75 -14.23 20.83 2.00
C ILE A 75 -13.36 22.08 1.89
N ALA A 76 -13.93 23.18 1.38
CA ALA A 76 -13.20 24.43 1.19
C ALA A 76 -12.74 25.06 2.50
N ARG A 77 -13.59 25.01 3.52
CA ARG A 77 -13.35 25.64 4.82
C ARG A 77 -13.75 24.71 5.96
N PRO A 78 -12.98 23.63 6.19
CA PRO A 78 -13.24 22.71 7.29
C PRO A 78 -13.09 23.41 8.63
N ASP A 79 -13.89 23.04 9.62
CA ASP A 79 -13.72 23.54 10.98
C ASP A 79 -12.39 23.05 11.58
N GLU A 80 -11.66 23.92 12.28
CA GLU A 80 -10.35 23.58 12.84
C GLU A 80 -10.44 22.42 13.85
N SER A 81 -11.52 22.36 14.62
CA SER A 81 -11.73 21.28 15.60
C SER A 81 -11.91 19.93 14.91
N VAL A 82 -12.49 19.91 13.71
CA VAL A 82 -12.65 18.69 12.91
C VAL A 82 -11.31 18.20 12.41
N ILE A 83 -10.48 19.07 11.84
CA ILE A 83 -9.13 18.71 11.37
C ILE A 83 -8.29 18.19 12.54
N ALA A 84 -8.25 18.93 13.65
CA ALA A 84 -7.46 18.57 14.81
C ALA A 84 -7.84 17.19 15.34
N LYS A 85 -9.14 16.90 15.46
CA LYS A 85 -9.62 15.58 15.89
C LYS A 85 -9.28 14.50 14.88
N LEU A 86 -9.53 14.72 13.59
CA LEU A 86 -9.28 13.73 12.54
C LEU A 86 -7.83 13.26 12.48
N LEU A 87 -6.87 14.19 12.68
CA LEU A 87 -5.44 13.90 12.65
C LEU A 87 -4.89 13.38 13.98
N SER A 88 -5.57 13.63 15.10
CA SER A 88 -5.13 13.21 16.44
C SER A 88 -5.76 11.91 16.92
N VAL A 89 -6.80 11.38 16.25
CA VAL A 89 -7.30 10.06 16.64
C VAL A 89 -6.19 9.06 16.34
N THR A 90 -5.60 8.46 17.36
CA THR A 90 -4.80 7.24 17.23
C THR A 90 -5.77 6.08 17.40
N HIS A 91 -5.72 5.09 16.51
CA HIS A 91 -6.35 3.81 16.83
C HIS A 91 -5.43 3.13 17.86
N GLU A 92 -5.87 3.07 19.12
CA GLU A 92 -5.47 1.95 20.00
C GLU A 92 -5.84 0.69 19.21
N SER A 93 -4.81 0.00 18.71
CA SER A 93 -5.00 -1.29 18.08
C SER A 93 -5.67 -2.20 19.10
N SER A 94 -6.92 -2.58 18.88
CA SER A 94 -7.56 -3.63 19.68
C SER A 94 -6.64 -4.86 19.67
N GLU A 95 -6.13 -5.22 20.85
CA GLU A 95 -5.23 -6.33 21.16
C GLU A 95 -5.83 -7.68 20.71
N SER A 96 -5.76 -7.99 19.42
CA SER A 96 -6.17 -9.29 18.87
C SER A 96 -5.06 -9.98 18.08
N ALA A 97 -3.83 -9.46 18.16
CA ALA A 97 -2.64 -10.01 17.51
C ALA A 97 -1.77 -10.90 18.43
N GLN A 98 -2.21 -11.29 19.63
CA GLN A 98 -1.48 -12.25 20.46
C GLN A 98 -1.98 -13.68 20.26
N ARG A 99 -1.72 -14.28 19.08
CA ARG A 99 -1.58 -15.75 18.96
C ARG A 99 -0.93 -16.17 17.63
N ILE A 100 0.38 -15.89 17.45
CA ILE A 100 1.27 -16.80 16.72
C ILE A 100 2.59 -16.84 17.48
N GLU A 101 2.84 -17.96 18.14
CA GLU A 101 4.10 -18.26 18.84
C GLU A 101 5.24 -18.35 17.82
N LYS A 102 6.26 -17.52 18.04
CA LYS A 102 7.70 -17.78 17.90
C LYS A 102 8.05 -19.07 17.14
N THR A 103 8.16 -19.00 15.81
CA THR A 103 9.02 -19.93 15.05
C THR A 103 10.08 -19.08 14.35
N GLU A 104 11.32 -19.28 14.77
CA GLU A 104 12.52 -18.60 14.33
C GLU A 104 12.73 -18.80 12.82
N ILE A 105 12.91 -17.71 12.07
CA ILE A 105 13.43 -17.74 10.72
C ILE A 105 14.85 -17.19 10.77
N VAL A 106 15.84 -18.08 10.79
CA VAL A 106 17.23 -17.74 10.49
C VAL A 106 17.44 -17.99 9.01
N THR A 107 17.61 -16.91 8.24
CA THR A 107 18.26 -16.92 6.92
C THR A 107 19.66 -16.32 7.10
N PRO A 108 20.68 -16.67 6.29
CA PRO A 108 20.59 -16.59 4.83
C PRO A 108 21.28 -17.73 4.07
N ILE A 109 20.74 -18.08 2.90
CA ILE A 109 21.50 -18.79 1.86
C ILE A 109 21.57 -17.86 0.65
N VAL A 110 22.69 -17.15 0.56
CA VAL A 110 23.21 -16.64 -0.71
C VAL A 110 24.51 -17.41 -0.95
N ALA A 111 24.70 -17.83 -2.21
CA ALA A 111 25.85 -18.52 -2.80
C ALA A 111 25.82 -20.06 -2.77
N GLN A 112 25.51 -20.65 -3.93
CA GLN A 112 26.41 -21.58 -4.60
C GLN A 112 25.97 -21.79 -6.07
N ALA A 113 26.72 -21.15 -6.98
CA ALA A 113 26.91 -21.62 -8.33
C ALA A 113 28.11 -22.58 -8.31
N GLU A 114 27.95 -23.78 -8.87
CA GLU A 114 28.89 -24.46 -9.79
C GLU A 114 28.49 -25.95 -9.92
N SER A 115 28.27 -26.34 -11.17
CA SER A 115 27.99 -27.70 -11.61
C SER A 115 29.20 -28.61 -11.39
N VAL A 116 28.99 -29.68 -10.62
CA VAL A 116 30.00 -30.71 -10.33
C VAL A 116 30.23 -31.61 -11.55
N MET A 117 31.50 -31.80 -11.85
CA MET A 117 32.07 -32.70 -12.86
C MET A 117 31.84 -34.19 -12.55
N THR A 118 31.53 -34.92 -13.63
CA THR A 118 31.95 -36.27 -14.03
C THR A 118 32.54 -37.26 -13.01
N GLU A 119 31.93 -38.46 -12.94
CA GLU A 119 32.49 -39.78 -13.27
C GLU A 119 31.90 -40.87 -12.35
N GLU A 120 31.10 -41.79 -12.92
CA GLU A 120 31.13 -43.17 -12.44
C GLU A 120 30.75 -44.15 -13.55
N LYS A 121 31.75 -44.94 -13.93
CA LYS A 121 31.72 -46.03 -14.91
C LYS A 121 31.31 -47.30 -14.18
N VAL A 122 30.13 -47.85 -14.48
CA VAL A 122 29.82 -49.26 -14.18
C VAL A 122 29.56 -50.02 -15.47
N GLU A 123 30.59 -50.74 -15.86
CA GLU A 123 30.64 -51.72 -16.92
C GLU A 123 29.94 -53.01 -16.48
N GLN A 124 28.95 -53.50 -17.23
CA GLN A 124 28.69 -54.94 -17.36
C GLN A 124 27.78 -55.29 -18.56
N ARG A 125 28.47 -55.72 -19.62
CA ARG A 125 28.16 -56.79 -20.59
C ARG A 125 26.75 -57.41 -20.56
N LYS A 126 26.07 -57.36 -21.71
CA LYS A 126 25.43 -58.52 -22.39
C LYS A 126 24.84 -58.11 -23.75
N GLY A 127 25.15 -58.86 -24.82
CA GLY A 127 24.19 -59.05 -25.93
C GLY A 127 24.57 -58.62 -27.35
N LYS A 128 25.60 -59.26 -27.93
CA LYS A 128 25.63 -59.87 -29.28
C LYS A 128 24.40 -59.63 -30.21
N LYS A 129 24.63 -58.94 -31.34
CA LYS A 129 24.22 -59.24 -32.74
C LYS A 129 23.92 -57.94 -33.51
N SER A 130 24.81 -57.54 -34.42
CA SER A 130 24.63 -57.67 -35.87
C SER A 130 25.86 -57.14 -36.61
#